data_AF-A0A9Q9DVW9-F1
#
_entry.id   AF-A0A9Q9DVW9-F1
#
_cell.length_a   1.000
_cell.length_b   1.000
_cell.length_c   1.000
_cell.angle_alpha   90.00
_cell.angle_beta   90.00
_cell.angle_gamma   90.00
#
_symmetry.space_group_name_H-M   'P 1'
#
loop_
_entity.id
_entity.type
_entity.pdbx_description
1 polymer ?
#
loop_
_entity_poly.entity_id
_entity_poly.type
_entity_poly.pdbx_seq_one_letter_code
_entity_poly.pdbx_strand_id
1 'polypeptide(L)'
;MDPRELAIQNAIADLNSGVFKSERAAASWHKVPRSTLQGRRAGQQPHAIAHQNQQRLTPEQEQFLVEWILEEDSRAQPPSHPRVREMATRILRMNGDCQPLGQLWVSHFVARNPRVASIVGRKIESVRTTGANYETIKAFLELFERTRIELGIQYEDIWNMDETGVALGVCTNARVLASSSKKKAYVKSPEDREWVSVIETVSATGAKLQCLVIFKGKHLQTTWFPATSTPNWLYTTSENGWTSNSIGSEWLQRIFIPNTAPTSGGYRLLLLDGHGSHTPIDFMWLCKVNRIQLLYLPAHASHLLQPLDLAPFSVLKSRYRNQIQALSALDDAAPVKKECFVISYNKAREEGLSERVVRAGWRAAGLCPYNPDIVLLSSQITGRPVTPPAARQAQDLPEQVFNTPRSSQALHKTQQQLLLSESLSRSTRLVLSKAGKAIAEANTRAAQLEAQNQQLRYQLDSYKITRVRKRVQVNPNERFSNVESIKAAIDRAAALQAQQANISTEKAAEKAAAEAAALTLSSMCNEWQI
;
A
#
# COMPACT_ATOMS: atom_id res chain seq x y z
N MET A 1 46.40 -2.66 3.86
CA MET A 1 47.41 -3.74 3.76
C MET A 1 47.39 -4.53 5.05
N ASP A 2 47.47 -5.86 4.99
CA ASP A 2 47.69 -6.71 6.17
C ASP A 2 48.97 -6.24 6.90
N PRO A 3 48.92 -5.93 8.21
CA PRO A 3 50.09 -5.52 9.00
C PRO A 3 51.27 -6.47 8.88
N ARG A 4 51.01 -7.77 8.73
CA ARG A 4 52.04 -8.79 8.56
C ARG A 4 52.74 -8.68 7.20
N GLU A 5 51.99 -8.40 6.15
CA GLU A 5 52.54 -8.26 4.80
C GLU A 5 53.35 -6.98 4.66
N LEU A 6 52.91 -5.89 5.30
CA LEU A 6 53.67 -4.64 5.38
C LEU A 6 55.01 -4.85 6.11
N ALA A 7 55.02 -5.60 7.21
CA ALA A 7 56.25 -5.94 7.93
C ALA A 7 57.22 -6.79 7.07
N ILE A 8 56.69 -7.69 6.24
CA ILE A 8 57.50 -8.48 5.29
C ILE A 8 58.08 -7.57 4.19
N GLN A 9 57.28 -6.67 3.62
CA GLN A 9 57.75 -5.72 2.59
C GLN A 9 58.82 -4.77 3.14
N ASN A 10 58.63 -4.24 4.34
CA ASN A 10 59.62 -3.39 5.02
C ASN A 10 60.91 -4.18 5.31
N ALA A 11 60.81 -5.44 5.76
CA ALA A 11 61.98 -6.29 5.96
C ALA A 11 62.76 -6.55 4.66
N ILE A 12 62.07 -6.70 3.53
CA ILE A 12 62.71 -6.84 2.20
C ILE A 12 63.36 -5.52 1.78
N ALA A 13 62.69 -4.39 1.98
CA ALA A 13 63.23 -3.07 1.65
C ALA A 13 64.49 -2.74 2.47
N ASP A 14 64.51 -3.05 3.76
CA ASP A 14 65.66 -2.84 4.64
C ASP A 14 66.82 -3.78 4.33
N LEU A 15 66.55 -5.00 3.84
CA LEU A 15 67.59 -5.90 3.33
C LEU A 15 68.18 -5.39 2.01
N ASN A 16 67.34 -4.92 1.10
CA ASN A 16 67.77 -4.43 -0.21
C ASN A 16 68.53 -3.09 -0.12
N SER A 17 68.18 -2.25 0.85
CA SER A 17 68.86 -0.98 1.13
C SER A 17 70.11 -1.14 2.00
N GLY A 18 70.42 -2.36 2.46
CA GLY A 18 71.62 -2.66 3.23
C GLY A 18 71.56 -2.27 4.71
N VAL A 19 70.39 -1.85 5.23
CA VAL A 19 70.15 -1.56 6.66
C VAL A 19 70.44 -2.80 7.52
N PHE A 20 70.09 -3.99 7.01
CA PHE A 20 70.46 -5.26 7.63
C PHE A 20 71.35 -6.10 6.71
N LYS A 21 72.49 -6.58 7.24
CA LYS A 21 73.45 -7.42 6.49
C LYS A 21 73.04 -8.89 6.38
N SER A 22 72.00 -9.33 7.08
CA SER A 22 71.54 -10.72 7.03
C SER A 22 70.02 -10.84 7.15
N GLU A 23 69.44 -11.81 6.44
CA GLU A 23 68.00 -12.13 6.50
C GLU A 23 67.55 -12.46 7.92
N ARG A 24 68.43 -13.04 8.74
CA ARG A 24 68.14 -13.41 10.13
C ARG A 24 67.94 -12.16 11.00
N ALA A 25 68.77 -11.14 10.80
CA ALA A 25 68.67 -9.87 11.52
C ALA A 25 67.40 -9.09 11.12
N ALA A 26 67.11 -9.00 9.81
CA ALA A 26 65.91 -8.34 9.31
C ALA A 26 64.62 -9.05 9.76
N ALA A 27 64.59 -10.38 9.69
CA ALA A 27 63.45 -11.18 10.15
C ALA A 27 63.16 -10.99 11.64
N SER A 28 64.23 -10.98 12.47
CA SER A 28 64.12 -10.76 13.91
C SER A 28 63.63 -9.35 14.24
N TRP A 29 64.15 -8.33 13.57
CA TRP A 29 63.80 -6.93 13.81
C TRP A 29 62.35 -6.63 13.46
N HIS A 30 61.90 -7.09 12.28
CA HIS A 30 60.53 -6.91 11.80
C HIS A 30 59.53 -7.92 12.37
N LYS A 31 59.99 -8.82 13.25
CA LYS A 31 59.19 -9.89 13.87
C LYS A 31 58.45 -10.78 12.84
N VAL A 32 59.11 -11.09 11.73
CA VAL A 32 58.59 -11.95 10.65
C VAL A 32 59.36 -13.28 10.59
N PRO A 33 58.71 -14.43 10.33
CA PRO A 33 59.43 -15.70 10.19
C PRO A 33 60.44 -15.66 9.04
N ARG A 34 61.68 -16.09 9.31
CA ARG A 34 62.76 -16.11 8.31
C ARG A 34 62.39 -16.89 7.05
N SER A 35 61.74 -18.04 7.20
CA SER A 35 61.31 -18.88 6.07
C SER A 35 60.33 -18.15 5.15
N THR A 36 59.39 -17.38 5.72
CA THR A 36 58.45 -16.55 4.96
C THR A 36 59.17 -15.42 4.23
N LEU A 37 60.11 -14.74 4.89
CA LEU A 37 60.92 -13.68 4.27
C LEU A 37 61.77 -14.19 3.09
N GLN A 38 62.41 -15.36 3.28
CA GLN A 38 63.20 -16.03 2.25
C GLN A 38 62.34 -16.44 1.06
N GLY A 39 61.18 -17.06 1.31
CA GLY A 39 60.22 -17.44 0.26
C GLY A 39 59.73 -16.23 -0.54
N ARG A 40 59.44 -15.12 0.15
CA ARG A 40 59.00 -13.87 -0.48
C ARG A 40 60.07 -13.26 -1.38
N ARG A 41 61.35 -13.27 -0.97
CA ARG A 41 62.49 -12.85 -1.80
C ARG A 41 62.71 -13.76 -3.02
N ALA A 42 62.41 -15.05 -2.89
CA ALA A 42 62.46 -16.01 -3.98
C ALA A 42 61.27 -15.91 -4.95
N GLY A 43 60.39 -14.90 -4.78
CA GLY A 43 59.26 -14.65 -5.67
C GLY A 43 57.96 -15.38 -5.30
N GLN A 44 57.90 -16.06 -4.15
CA GLN A 44 56.63 -16.63 -3.68
C GLN A 44 55.63 -15.51 -3.42
N GLN A 45 54.43 -15.64 -3.99
CA GLN A 45 53.33 -14.70 -3.79
C GLN A 45 52.76 -14.80 -2.38
N PRO A 46 52.13 -13.73 -1.85
CA PRO A 46 51.50 -13.82 -0.54
C PRO A 46 50.33 -14.79 -0.64
N HIS A 47 50.03 -15.50 0.44
CA HIS A 47 49.00 -16.53 0.47
C HIS A 47 47.64 -16.03 -0.08
N ALA A 48 47.28 -14.77 0.16
CA ALA A 48 46.05 -14.17 -0.36
C ALA A 48 45.99 -14.13 -1.90
N ILE A 49 47.11 -13.89 -2.58
CA ILE A 49 47.21 -13.84 -4.04
C ILE A 49 47.43 -15.25 -4.60
N ALA A 50 48.24 -16.08 -3.93
CA ALA A 50 48.53 -17.45 -4.38
C ALA A 50 47.27 -18.34 -4.44
N HIS A 51 46.28 -18.09 -3.57
CA HIS A 51 45.01 -18.82 -3.53
C HIS A 51 43.83 -18.04 -4.13
N GLN A 52 44.10 -16.95 -4.85
CA GLN A 52 43.06 -16.10 -5.43
C GLN A 52 42.24 -16.86 -6.50
N ASN A 53 42.88 -17.74 -7.25
CA ASN A 53 42.25 -18.64 -8.23
C ASN A 53 41.36 -19.74 -7.61
N GLN A 54 41.48 -19.99 -6.31
CA GLN A 54 40.64 -20.94 -5.57
C GLN A 54 39.41 -20.28 -4.95
N GLN A 55 39.32 -18.94 -5.02
CA GLN A 55 38.14 -18.21 -4.57
C GLN A 55 37.01 -18.39 -5.59
N ARG A 56 35.78 -18.53 -5.08
CA ARG A 56 34.59 -18.73 -5.92
C ARG A 56 34.08 -17.44 -6.57
N LEU A 57 34.37 -16.29 -5.96
CA LEU A 57 34.14 -14.99 -6.56
C LEU A 57 35.47 -14.46 -7.11
N THR A 58 35.41 -13.79 -8.26
CA THR A 58 36.59 -13.10 -8.80
C THR A 58 36.89 -11.84 -7.98
N PRO A 59 38.11 -11.28 -8.10
CA PRO A 59 38.47 -10.03 -7.41
C PRO A 59 37.55 -8.87 -7.76
N GLU A 60 37.09 -8.78 -9.00
CA GLU A 60 36.16 -7.76 -9.49
C GLU A 60 34.77 -7.94 -8.86
N GLN A 61 34.34 -9.20 -8.66
CA GLN A 61 33.08 -9.52 -8.00
C GLN A 61 33.12 -9.23 -6.49
N GLU A 62 34.25 -9.51 -5.83
CA GLU A 62 34.45 -9.09 -4.43
C GLU A 62 34.48 -7.56 -4.31
N GLN A 63 35.15 -6.87 -5.23
CA GLN A 63 35.19 -5.41 -5.25
C GLN A 63 33.79 -4.81 -5.45
N PHE A 64 32.99 -5.36 -6.36
CA PHE A 64 31.58 -4.97 -6.53
C PHE A 64 30.80 -5.16 -5.22
N LEU A 65 31.02 -6.27 -4.51
CA LEU A 65 30.35 -6.53 -3.24
C LEU A 65 30.75 -5.53 -2.16
N VAL A 66 32.02 -5.14 -2.11
CA VAL A 66 32.52 -4.07 -1.21
C VAL A 66 31.85 -2.74 -1.54
N GLU A 67 31.81 -2.35 -2.82
CA GLU A 67 31.15 -1.12 -3.25
C GLU A 67 29.66 -1.12 -2.91
N TRP A 68 28.97 -2.24 -3.13
CA TRP A 68 27.59 -2.41 -2.73
C TRP A 68 27.38 -2.27 -1.22
N ILE A 69 28.26 -2.83 -0.38
CA ILE A 69 28.17 -2.67 1.09
C ILE A 69 28.32 -1.20 1.49
N LEU A 70 29.29 -0.50 0.91
CA LEU A 70 29.57 0.91 1.21
C LEU A 70 28.45 1.83 0.73
N GLU A 71 27.85 1.55 -0.43
CA GLU A 71 26.65 2.23 -0.91
C GLU A 71 25.45 2.04 0.04
N GLU A 72 25.25 0.82 0.56
CA GLU A 72 24.16 0.54 1.50
C GLU A 72 24.41 1.20 2.86
N ASP A 73 25.66 1.24 3.31
CA ASP A 73 26.05 1.94 4.55
C ASP A 73 25.87 3.46 4.45
N SER A 74 26.24 4.08 3.32
CA SER A 74 26.04 5.52 3.11
C SER A 74 24.55 5.94 3.08
N ARG A 75 23.66 4.97 2.81
CA ARG A 75 22.19 5.10 2.90
C ARG A 75 21.64 4.78 4.29
N ALA A 76 22.50 4.66 5.30
CA ALA A 76 22.15 4.27 6.67
C ALA A 76 21.44 2.90 6.76
N GLN A 77 21.74 1.98 5.84
CA GLN A 77 21.19 0.62 5.79
C GLN A 77 22.30 -0.43 5.62
N PRO A 78 23.33 -0.47 6.50
CA PRO A 78 24.41 -1.42 6.36
C PRO A 78 23.89 -2.88 6.31
N PRO A 79 24.30 -3.68 5.31
CA PRO A 79 23.78 -5.03 5.14
C PRO A 79 24.30 -5.96 6.24
N SER A 80 23.43 -6.85 6.73
CA SER A 80 23.80 -7.87 7.70
C SER A 80 24.67 -8.97 7.06
N HIS A 81 25.40 -9.74 7.89
CA HIS A 81 26.18 -10.90 7.42
C HIS A 81 25.37 -11.87 6.54
N PRO A 82 24.12 -12.25 6.90
CA PRO A 82 23.26 -13.04 6.01
C PRO A 82 22.97 -12.36 4.67
N ARG A 83 22.69 -11.04 4.64
CA ARG A 83 22.42 -10.30 3.39
C ARG A 83 23.64 -10.25 2.47
N VAL A 84 24.83 -10.05 3.03
CA VAL A 84 26.09 -10.12 2.26
C VAL A 84 26.28 -11.50 1.63
N ARG A 85 26.01 -12.57 2.40
CA ARG A 85 26.07 -13.95 1.88
C ARG A 85 25.03 -14.19 0.79
N GLU A 86 23.83 -13.65 0.92
CA GLU A 86 22.76 -13.78 -0.06
C GLU A 86 23.15 -13.10 -1.39
N MET A 87 23.69 -11.88 -1.34
CA MET A 87 24.20 -11.16 -2.51
C MET A 87 25.34 -11.92 -3.18
N ALA A 88 26.31 -12.42 -2.40
CA ALA A 88 27.41 -13.23 -2.93
C ALA A 88 26.91 -14.53 -3.59
N THR A 89 25.91 -15.18 -2.99
CA THR A 89 25.27 -16.39 -3.54
C THR A 89 24.52 -16.07 -4.84
N ARG A 90 23.91 -14.89 -4.95
CA ARG A 90 23.26 -14.43 -6.18
C ARG A 90 24.28 -14.26 -7.31
N ILE A 91 25.43 -13.63 -7.04
CA ILE A 91 26.53 -13.49 -8.02
C ILE A 91 26.99 -14.88 -8.50
N LEU A 92 27.20 -15.82 -7.57
CA LEU A 92 27.60 -17.19 -7.92
C LEU A 92 26.59 -17.90 -8.81
N ARG A 93 25.30 -17.80 -8.50
CA ARG A 93 24.24 -18.36 -9.34
C ARG A 93 24.26 -17.79 -10.76
N MET A 94 24.53 -16.48 -10.90
CA MET A 94 24.68 -15.85 -12.23
C MET A 94 25.91 -16.36 -12.98
N ASN A 95 26.96 -16.78 -12.26
CA ASN A 95 28.13 -17.45 -12.84
C ASN A 95 27.90 -18.94 -13.14
N GLY A 96 26.69 -19.48 -12.90
CA GLY A 96 26.38 -20.91 -13.05
C GLY A 96 26.79 -21.78 -11.86
N ASP A 97 27.23 -21.20 -10.76
CA ASP A 97 27.60 -21.91 -9.54
C ASP A 97 26.45 -21.91 -8.52
N CYS A 98 25.80 -23.07 -8.38
CA CYS A 98 24.66 -23.27 -7.49
C CYS A 98 25.05 -23.80 -6.09
N GLN A 99 26.34 -24.00 -5.79
CA GLN A 99 26.77 -24.56 -4.51
C GLN A 99 26.60 -23.54 -3.37
N PRO A 100 26.23 -23.95 -2.15
CA PRO A 100 26.11 -23.03 -1.03
C PRO A 100 27.48 -22.47 -0.62
N LEU A 101 27.52 -21.20 -0.18
CA LEU A 101 28.71 -20.61 0.42
C LEU A 101 28.98 -21.23 1.81
N GLY A 102 30.25 -21.47 2.13
CA GLY A 102 30.65 -21.98 3.45
C GLY A 102 30.30 -21.02 4.59
N GLN A 103 30.09 -21.54 5.80
CA GLN A 103 29.66 -20.73 6.94
C GLN A 103 30.63 -19.59 7.28
N LEU A 104 31.94 -19.85 7.19
CA LEU A 104 33.00 -18.87 7.49
C LEU A 104 33.32 -17.91 6.33
N TRP A 105 32.63 -18.02 5.19
CA TRP A 105 32.97 -17.27 4.00
C TRP A 105 32.93 -15.75 4.21
N VAL A 106 31.91 -15.23 4.90
CA VAL A 106 31.77 -13.79 5.18
C VAL A 106 32.92 -13.28 6.06
N SER A 107 33.29 -14.04 7.10
CA SER A 107 34.42 -13.70 7.96
C SER A 107 35.73 -13.60 7.17
N HIS A 108 35.97 -14.55 6.27
CA HIS A 108 37.16 -14.51 5.41
C HIS A 108 37.09 -13.38 4.38
N PHE A 109 35.91 -13.06 3.84
CA PHE A 109 35.70 -11.93 2.93
C PHE A 109 36.05 -10.60 3.62
N VAL A 110 35.56 -10.37 4.85
CA VAL A 110 35.90 -9.18 5.64
C VAL A 110 37.40 -9.11 5.94
N ALA A 111 38.04 -10.23 6.26
CA ALA A 111 39.48 -10.28 6.48
C ALA A 111 40.30 -9.91 5.22
N ARG A 112 39.80 -10.27 4.02
CA ARG A 112 40.43 -9.90 2.74
C ARG A 112 40.20 -8.44 2.35
N ASN A 113 39.07 -7.84 2.76
CA ASN A 113 38.62 -6.55 2.29
C ASN A 113 38.57 -5.51 3.44
N PRO A 114 39.70 -4.83 3.74
CA PRO A 114 39.80 -3.94 4.91
C PRO A 114 38.95 -2.67 4.84
N ARG A 115 38.32 -2.38 3.70
CA ARG A 115 37.37 -1.26 3.53
C ARG A 115 36.03 -1.53 4.22
N VAL A 116 35.72 -2.79 4.52
CA VAL A 116 34.51 -3.21 5.21
C VAL A 116 34.89 -3.90 6.51
N ALA A 117 34.13 -3.65 7.57
CA ALA A 117 34.38 -4.22 8.88
C ALA A 117 33.08 -4.77 9.47
N SER A 118 33.18 -5.83 10.27
CA SER A 118 32.05 -6.33 11.03
C SER A 118 31.85 -5.45 12.27
N ILE A 119 30.90 -4.52 12.19
CA ILE A 119 30.55 -3.60 13.28
C ILE A 119 29.27 -4.09 13.95
N VAL A 120 29.22 -4.06 15.28
CA VAL A 120 28.00 -4.37 16.03
C VAL A 120 27.00 -3.23 15.82
N GLY A 121 25.97 -3.47 14.99
CA GLY A 121 24.84 -2.56 14.88
C GLY A 121 24.10 -2.49 16.21
N ARG A 122 24.10 -1.32 16.86
CA ARG A 122 23.26 -1.10 18.04
C ARG A 122 21.82 -0.98 17.58
N LYS A 123 20.97 -1.95 17.94
CA LYS A 123 19.53 -1.80 17.79
C LYS A 123 19.12 -0.59 18.61
N ILE A 124 18.53 0.41 17.98
CA ILE A 124 17.73 1.40 18.69
C ILE A 124 16.49 0.63 19.14
N GLU A 125 16.58 0.01 20.31
CA GLU A 125 15.42 -0.62 20.92
C GLU A 125 14.36 0.44 21.17
N SER A 126 13.11 0.06 20.88
CA SER A 126 11.90 0.83 21.06
C SER A 126 11.56 0.99 22.55
N VAL A 127 12.48 1.56 23.33
CA VAL A 127 12.20 1.92 24.71
C VAL A 127 11.37 3.19 24.70
N ARG A 128 10.06 2.96 24.85
CA ARG A 128 9.00 3.92 25.20
C ARG A 128 9.53 5.21 25.84
N THR A 129 9.83 6.19 25.00
CA THR A 129 9.88 7.60 25.39
C THR A 129 9.48 8.38 24.15
N THR A 130 8.22 8.83 24.10
CA THR A 130 7.74 9.99 23.33
C THR A 130 8.51 10.41 22.06
N GLY A 131 7.90 10.16 20.90
CA GLY A 131 8.19 10.89 19.66
C GLY A 131 9.38 10.37 18.88
N ALA A 132 9.27 10.41 17.56
CA ALA A 132 10.42 10.25 16.69
C ALA A 132 11.50 11.27 17.09
N ASN A 133 12.70 10.78 17.39
CA ASN A 133 13.82 11.61 17.86
C ASN A 133 14.15 12.67 16.80
N TYR A 134 14.19 13.94 17.21
CA TYR A 134 14.51 15.09 16.34
C TYR A 134 15.73 14.81 15.45
N GLU A 135 16.81 14.28 16.04
CA GLU A 135 18.04 13.98 15.31
C GLU A 135 17.87 12.89 14.24
N THR A 136 17.04 11.88 14.51
CA THR A 136 16.76 10.80 13.55
C THR A 136 15.94 11.30 12.37
N ILE A 137 14.95 12.15 12.63
CA ILE A 137 14.14 12.77 11.56
C ILE A 137 15.00 13.72 10.74
N LYS A 138 15.78 14.58 11.40
CA LYS A 138 16.67 15.52 10.74
C LYS A 138 17.66 14.79 9.83
N ALA A 139 18.33 13.75 10.34
CA ALA A 139 19.25 12.93 9.55
C ALA A 139 18.58 12.28 8.33
N PHE A 140 17.32 11.84 8.45
CA PHE A 140 16.56 11.31 7.32
C PHE A 140 16.24 12.39 6.28
N LEU A 141 15.78 13.56 6.71
CA LEU A 141 15.46 14.68 5.81
C LEU A 141 16.71 15.19 5.08
N GLU A 142 17.85 15.22 5.75
CA GLU A 142 19.15 15.53 5.13
C GLU A 142 19.59 14.44 4.14
N LEU A 143 19.43 13.16 4.50
CA LEU A 143 19.71 12.03 3.61
C LEU A 143 18.85 12.08 2.35
N PHE A 144 17.55 12.32 2.50
CA PHE A 144 16.60 12.46 1.39
C PHE A 144 17.06 13.52 0.40
N GLU A 145 17.37 14.73 0.89
CA GLU A 145 17.74 15.85 0.03
C GLU A 145 19.11 15.64 -0.61
N ARG A 146 20.08 15.13 0.16
CA ARG A 146 21.40 14.76 -0.37
C ARG A 146 21.29 13.75 -1.51
N THR A 147 20.54 12.67 -1.30
CA THR A 147 20.33 11.63 -2.33
C THR A 147 19.63 12.19 -3.57
N ARG A 148 18.64 13.07 -3.39
CA ARG A 148 17.95 13.73 -4.51
C ARG A 148 18.92 14.57 -5.35
N ILE A 149 19.77 15.37 -4.71
CA ILE A 149 20.74 16.25 -5.37
C ILE A 149 21.85 15.44 -6.05
N GLU A 150 22.47 14.51 -5.33
CA GLU A 150 23.62 13.71 -5.82
C GLU A 150 23.25 12.88 -7.06
N LEU A 151 22.03 12.34 -7.11
CA LEU A 151 21.55 11.53 -8.21
C LEU A 151 20.77 12.33 -9.28
N GLY A 152 20.64 13.65 -9.10
CA GLY A 152 19.93 14.53 -10.04
C GLY A 152 18.42 14.25 -10.17
N ILE A 153 17.81 13.68 -9.14
CA ILE A 153 16.41 13.21 -9.16
C ILE A 153 15.46 14.41 -9.11
N GLN A 154 14.57 14.49 -10.10
CA GLN A 154 13.53 15.52 -10.15
C GLN A 154 12.34 15.14 -9.27
N TYR A 155 11.57 16.10 -8.79
CA TYR A 155 10.40 15.83 -7.94
C TYR A 155 9.34 14.94 -8.61
N GLU A 156 9.23 14.97 -9.94
CA GLU A 156 8.37 14.06 -10.71
C GLU A 156 8.81 12.59 -10.65
N ASP A 157 10.09 12.34 -10.40
CA ASP A 157 10.70 11.02 -10.28
C ASP A 157 10.79 10.53 -8.82
N ILE A 158 10.19 11.26 -7.88
CA ILE A 158 10.09 10.88 -6.47
C ILE A 158 8.73 10.28 -6.20
N TRP A 159 8.73 9.04 -5.71
CA TRP A 159 7.54 8.24 -5.48
C TRP A 159 7.47 7.75 -4.05
N ASN A 160 6.27 7.64 -3.54
CA ASN A 160 5.97 7.04 -2.26
C ASN A 160 5.00 5.88 -2.45
N MET A 161 5.33 4.72 -1.88
CA MET A 161 4.47 3.54 -1.87
C MET A 161 4.14 3.15 -0.43
N ASP A 162 2.89 2.77 -0.23
CA ASP A 162 2.44 2.22 1.04
C ASP A 162 1.23 1.26 0.87
N GLU A 163 1.03 0.40 1.86
CA GLU A 163 -0.09 -0.53 1.95
C GLU A 163 -1.16 -0.01 2.92
N THR A 164 -2.41 0.02 2.48
CA THR A 164 -3.55 0.27 3.35
C THR A 164 -4.48 -0.93 3.40
N GLY A 165 -4.82 -1.37 4.61
CA GLY A 165 -5.92 -2.29 4.86
C GLY A 165 -7.26 -1.54 4.91
N VAL A 166 -8.27 -2.07 4.24
CA VAL A 166 -9.65 -1.58 4.29
C VAL A 166 -10.62 -2.74 4.55
N ALA A 167 -11.50 -2.58 5.54
CA ALA A 167 -12.51 -3.58 5.86
C ALA A 167 -13.65 -3.56 4.84
N LEU A 168 -14.16 -4.73 4.42
CA LEU A 168 -15.28 -4.85 3.50
C LEU A 168 -16.62 -4.35 4.08
N GLY A 169 -16.72 -4.19 5.41
CA GLY A 169 -17.93 -3.76 6.12
C GLY A 169 -17.72 -2.54 7.01
N VAL A 170 -18.81 -2.03 7.60
CA VAL A 170 -18.76 -0.89 8.54
C VAL A 170 -18.15 -1.35 9.87
N CYS A 171 -16.91 -0.99 10.12
CA CYS A 171 -16.17 -1.36 11.34
C CYS A 171 -15.98 -0.17 12.30
N THR A 172 -17.04 0.57 12.65
CA THR A 172 -16.94 1.60 13.70
C THR A 172 -18.19 1.71 14.56
N ASN A 173 -17.98 2.01 15.85
CA ASN A 173 -19.04 2.44 16.75
C ASN A 173 -19.51 3.84 16.33
N ALA A 174 -20.55 3.91 15.50
CA ALA A 174 -21.18 5.19 15.18
C ALA A 174 -21.94 5.72 16.40
N ARG A 175 -21.92 7.04 16.60
CA ARG A 175 -22.87 7.69 17.51
C ARG A 175 -24.26 7.53 16.92
N VAL A 176 -25.08 6.69 17.53
CA VAL A 176 -26.47 6.46 17.13
C VAL A 176 -27.41 7.31 17.95
N LEU A 177 -28.47 7.80 17.31
CA LEU A 177 -29.62 8.36 18.01
C LEU A 177 -30.52 7.19 18.40
N ALA A 178 -30.73 7.04 19.71
CA ALA A 178 -31.62 6.04 20.28
C ALA A 178 -32.60 6.72 21.22
N SER A 179 -33.66 6.00 21.59
CA SER A 179 -34.60 6.48 22.61
C SER A 179 -33.85 6.96 23.86
N SER A 180 -34.24 8.11 24.40
CA SER A 180 -33.67 8.69 25.63
C SER A 180 -33.77 7.74 26.83
N SER A 181 -34.71 6.79 26.80
CA SER A 181 -34.87 5.74 27.82
C SER A 181 -33.85 4.59 27.72
N LYS A 182 -33.08 4.49 26.62
CA LYS A 182 -32.08 3.44 26.43
C LYS A 182 -30.71 3.90 26.91
N LYS A 183 -30.13 3.20 27.88
CA LYS A 183 -28.74 3.44 28.35
C LYS A 183 -27.68 3.00 27.33
N LYS A 184 -28.01 2.04 26.47
CA LYS A 184 -27.15 1.52 25.39
C LYS A 184 -27.99 1.15 24.18
N ALA A 185 -27.44 1.38 23.00
CA ALA A 185 -28.01 0.93 21.74
C ALA A 185 -27.04 -0.05 21.07
N TYR A 186 -27.57 -1.19 20.63
CA TYR A 186 -26.79 -2.20 19.92
C TYR A 186 -27.04 -2.06 18.43
N VAL A 187 -25.97 -1.87 17.66
CA VAL A 187 -26.00 -1.88 16.20
C VAL A 187 -25.50 -3.23 15.74
N LYS A 188 -26.25 -3.89 14.86
CA LYS A 188 -25.84 -5.17 14.27
C LYS A 188 -24.58 -4.91 13.43
N SER A 189 -23.44 -5.45 13.86
CA SER A 189 -22.22 -5.48 13.05
C SER A 189 -22.30 -6.73 12.16
N PRO A 190 -21.91 -6.64 10.88
CA PRO A 190 -21.61 -7.83 10.09
C PRO A 190 -20.60 -8.72 10.84
N GLU A 191 -20.84 -10.02 10.90
CA GLU A 191 -19.94 -11.00 11.54
C GLU A 191 -18.61 -11.13 10.78
N ASP A 192 -18.63 -10.96 9.46
CA ASP A 192 -17.44 -11.06 8.62
C ASP A 192 -16.65 -9.75 8.54
N ARG A 193 -15.55 -9.71 9.31
CA ARG A 193 -14.54 -8.63 9.33
C ARG A 193 -13.42 -8.87 8.33
N GLU A 194 -13.77 -9.23 7.10
CA GLU A 194 -12.77 -9.47 6.06
C GLU A 194 -12.11 -8.13 5.64
N TRP A 195 -10.77 -8.14 5.60
CA TRP A 195 -9.95 -7.02 5.16
C TRP A 195 -9.45 -7.25 3.75
N VAL A 196 -9.31 -6.15 3.00
CA VAL A 196 -8.65 -6.09 1.71
C VAL A 196 -7.43 -5.19 1.85
N SER A 197 -6.28 -5.70 1.44
CA SER A 197 -5.06 -4.90 1.35
C SER A 197 -4.96 -4.25 -0.02
N VAL A 198 -4.58 -2.98 -0.05
CA VAL A 198 -4.34 -2.23 -1.28
C VAL A 198 -2.98 -1.56 -1.20
N ILE A 199 -2.12 -1.82 -2.19
CA ILE A 199 -0.85 -1.11 -2.37
C ILE A 199 -1.13 0.09 -3.28
N GLU A 200 -0.83 1.27 -2.75
CA GLU A 200 -0.98 2.55 -3.45
C GLU A 200 0.38 3.20 -3.68
N THR A 201 0.49 3.98 -4.75
CA THR A 201 1.75 4.64 -5.10
C THR A 201 1.50 5.99 -5.73
N VAL A 202 2.15 7.00 -5.20
CA VAL A 202 1.96 8.41 -5.59
C VAL A 202 3.27 9.13 -5.80
N SER A 203 3.31 10.04 -6.78
CA SER A 203 4.47 10.91 -7.03
C SER A 203 4.42 12.14 -6.14
N ALA A 204 5.56 12.79 -5.95
CA ALA A 204 5.65 14.06 -5.24
C ALA A 204 4.94 15.22 -5.95
N THR A 205 4.72 15.10 -7.26
CA THR A 205 3.94 16.04 -8.08
C THR A 205 2.43 15.80 -8.05
N GLY A 206 1.98 14.72 -7.40
CA GLY A 206 0.55 14.43 -7.21
C GLY A 206 -0.05 13.42 -8.17
N ALA A 207 0.75 12.78 -9.02
CA ALA A 207 0.29 11.66 -9.84
C ALA A 207 0.08 10.41 -8.98
N LYS A 208 -0.83 9.53 -9.40
CA LYS A 208 -1.07 8.22 -8.77
C LYS A 208 -0.91 7.12 -9.82
N LEU A 209 -0.25 6.02 -9.46
CA LEU A 209 -0.16 4.86 -10.33
C LEU A 209 -1.43 4.00 -10.25
N GLN A 210 -1.46 2.93 -11.03
CA GLN A 210 -2.40 1.84 -10.83
C GLN A 210 -2.17 1.19 -9.46
N CYS A 211 -3.23 0.92 -8.70
CA CYS A 211 -3.10 0.21 -7.42
C CYS A 211 -3.11 -1.31 -7.61
N LEU A 212 -2.58 -2.03 -6.61
CA LEU A 212 -2.68 -3.49 -6.51
C LEU A 212 -3.62 -3.86 -5.37
N VAL A 213 -4.71 -4.54 -5.70
CA VAL A 213 -5.71 -5.03 -4.74
C VAL A 213 -5.44 -6.49 -4.41
N ILE A 214 -5.34 -6.81 -3.13
CA ILE A 214 -5.07 -8.16 -2.61
C ILE A 214 -6.30 -8.61 -1.82
N PHE A 215 -7.10 -9.49 -2.43
CA PHE A 215 -8.23 -10.11 -1.74
C PHE A 215 -7.78 -11.32 -0.92
N LYS A 216 -8.42 -11.54 0.22
CA LYS A 216 -8.29 -12.81 0.92
C LYS A 216 -8.95 -13.94 0.12
N GLY A 217 -8.21 -15.02 -0.12
CA GLY A 217 -8.69 -16.20 -0.84
C GLY A 217 -7.60 -16.92 -1.64
N LYS A 218 -7.96 -18.02 -2.31
CA LYS A 218 -7.04 -18.80 -3.17
C LYS A 218 -7.06 -18.36 -4.64
N HIS A 219 -8.22 -17.96 -5.14
CA HIS A 219 -8.42 -17.58 -6.54
C HIS A 219 -9.42 -16.43 -6.64
N LEU A 220 -9.17 -15.54 -7.61
CA LEU A 220 -10.12 -14.51 -8.01
C LEU A 220 -11.39 -15.14 -8.59
N GLN A 221 -12.53 -14.51 -8.30
CA GLN A 221 -13.85 -14.98 -8.73
C GLN A 221 -14.56 -13.88 -9.51
N THR A 222 -15.26 -14.27 -10.56
CA THR A 222 -16.01 -13.34 -11.43
C THR A 222 -17.06 -12.53 -10.66
N THR A 223 -17.63 -13.11 -9.60
CA THR A 223 -18.65 -12.47 -8.75
C THR A 223 -18.10 -11.41 -7.79
N TRP A 224 -16.77 -11.25 -7.70
CA TRP A 224 -16.16 -10.20 -6.88
C TRP A 224 -16.05 -8.87 -7.61
N PHE A 225 -16.39 -8.84 -8.90
CA PHE A 225 -16.15 -7.71 -9.78
C PHE A 225 -17.44 -7.23 -10.45
N PRO A 226 -17.61 -5.92 -10.64
CA PRO A 226 -18.73 -5.37 -11.39
C PRO A 226 -18.60 -5.68 -12.88
N ALA A 227 -19.69 -6.15 -13.49
CA ALA A 227 -19.70 -6.59 -14.89
C ALA A 227 -19.24 -5.51 -15.88
N THR A 228 -19.60 -4.24 -15.66
CA THR A 228 -19.36 -3.17 -16.63
C THR A 228 -18.35 -2.12 -16.16
N SER A 229 -18.13 -1.99 -14.85
CA SER A 229 -17.38 -0.87 -14.25
C SER A 229 -16.13 -1.28 -13.47
N THR A 230 -15.53 -2.43 -13.80
CA THR A 230 -14.28 -2.86 -13.13
C THR A 230 -13.15 -1.85 -13.40
N PRO A 231 -12.60 -1.19 -12.36
CA PRO A 231 -11.52 -0.22 -12.51
C PRO A 231 -10.25 -0.86 -13.02
N ASN A 232 -9.51 -0.12 -13.87
CA ASN A 232 -8.21 -0.53 -14.40
C ASN A 232 -7.15 -0.61 -13.30
N TRP A 233 -7.19 -1.68 -12.51
CA TRP A 233 -6.24 -2.05 -11.46
C TRP A 233 -5.67 -3.44 -11.70
N LEU A 234 -4.64 -3.79 -10.93
CA LEU A 234 -4.19 -5.17 -10.83
C LEU A 234 -4.82 -5.81 -9.58
N TYR A 235 -5.23 -7.06 -9.75
CA TYR A 235 -5.90 -7.82 -8.70
C TYR A 235 -5.17 -9.14 -8.45
N THR A 236 -5.05 -9.51 -7.19
CA THR A 236 -4.50 -10.82 -6.81
C THR A 236 -5.17 -11.32 -5.54
N THR A 237 -4.78 -12.53 -5.12
CA THR A 237 -5.27 -13.13 -3.88
C THR A 237 -4.13 -13.62 -3.01
N SER A 238 -4.36 -13.55 -1.70
CA SER A 238 -3.49 -14.11 -0.67
C SER A 238 -4.34 -14.91 0.32
N GLU A 239 -3.82 -16.02 0.86
CA GLU A 239 -4.60 -16.85 1.79
C GLU A 239 -5.01 -16.08 3.05
N ASN A 240 -4.13 -15.20 3.53
CA ASN A 240 -4.37 -14.36 4.70
C ASN A 240 -4.84 -12.94 4.33
N GLY A 241 -4.82 -12.57 3.04
CA GLY A 241 -5.19 -11.24 2.55
C GLY A 241 -4.07 -10.20 2.63
N TRP A 242 -2.88 -10.57 3.13
CA TRP A 242 -1.74 -9.67 3.29
C TRP A 242 -0.74 -9.80 2.13
N THR A 243 0.08 -8.75 1.97
CA THR A 243 1.21 -8.75 1.05
C THR A 243 2.26 -9.79 1.46
N SER A 244 3.01 -10.28 0.48
CA SER A 244 4.20 -11.11 0.68
C SER A 244 5.36 -10.55 -0.13
N ASN A 245 6.58 -10.94 0.21
CA ASN A 245 7.80 -10.59 -0.55
C ASN A 245 7.65 -10.82 -2.06
N SER A 246 7.04 -11.94 -2.43
CA SER A 246 6.81 -12.28 -3.84
C SER A 246 5.78 -11.38 -4.54
N ILE A 247 4.76 -10.92 -3.82
CA ILE A 247 3.79 -9.94 -4.33
C ILE A 247 4.47 -8.57 -4.49
N GLY A 248 5.31 -8.16 -3.54
CA GLY A 248 6.08 -6.91 -3.63
C GLY A 248 7.03 -6.87 -4.83
N SER A 249 7.78 -7.95 -5.07
CA SER A 249 8.68 -8.05 -6.25
C SER A 249 7.93 -8.00 -7.58
N GLU A 250 6.73 -8.58 -7.65
CA GLU A 250 5.92 -8.55 -8.87
C GLU A 250 5.22 -7.20 -9.06
N TRP A 251 4.80 -6.54 -7.96
CA TRP A 251 4.33 -5.16 -7.99
C TRP A 251 5.40 -4.22 -8.58
N LEU A 252 6.65 -4.38 -8.15
CA LEU A 252 7.77 -3.59 -8.68
C LEU A 252 7.91 -3.76 -10.19
N GLN A 253 7.87 -5.01 -10.68
CA GLN A 253 8.05 -5.33 -12.10
C GLN A 253 6.87 -4.94 -12.99
N ARG A 254 5.64 -5.10 -12.49
CA ARG A 254 4.42 -4.91 -13.31
C ARG A 254 3.84 -3.51 -13.22
N ILE A 255 3.96 -2.85 -12.07
CA ILE A 255 3.36 -1.54 -11.83
C ILE A 255 4.44 -0.47 -11.80
N PHE A 256 5.42 -0.58 -10.91
CA PHE A 256 6.31 0.54 -10.66
C PHE A 256 7.29 0.79 -11.82
N ILE A 257 8.09 -0.21 -12.20
CA ILE A 257 9.14 -0.05 -13.22
C ILE A 257 8.57 0.46 -14.57
N PRO A 258 7.51 -0.13 -15.15
CA PRO A 258 7.01 0.26 -16.46
C PRO A 258 6.37 1.65 -16.49
N ASN A 259 5.77 2.09 -15.39
CA ASN A 259 4.97 3.32 -15.34
C ASN A 259 5.71 4.53 -14.78
N THR A 260 6.97 4.38 -14.37
CA THR A 260 7.72 5.49 -13.74
C THR A 260 9.03 5.81 -14.45
N ALA A 261 9.42 5.07 -15.49
CA ALA A 261 10.71 5.26 -16.16
C ALA A 261 10.87 6.73 -16.64
N PRO A 262 11.94 7.45 -16.21
CA PRO A 262 12.13 8.84 -16.60
C PRO A 262 12.43 8.95 -18.09
N THR A 263 11.95 9.99 -18.75
CA THR A 263 12.22 10.22 -20.18
C THR A 263 13.71 10.38 -20.47
N SER A 264 14.47 10.90 -19.51
CA SER A 264 15.92 11.11 -19.59
C SER A 264 16.74 9.86 -19.24
N GLY A 265 16.11 8.76 -18.79
CA GLY A 265 16.80 7.59 -18.25
C GLY A 265 17.50 7.84 -16.91
N GLY A 266 17.14 8.91 -16.20
CA GLY A 266 17.69 9.27 -14.89
C GLY A 266 17.32 8.32 -13.74
N TYR A 267 17.74 8.68 -12.52
CA TYR A 267 17.36 7.95 -11.31
C TYR A 267 15.95 8.31 -10.84
N ARG A 268 15.29 7.34 -10.20
CA ARG A 268 14.02 7.53 -9.47
C ARG A 268 14.25 7.34 -7.99
N LEU A 269 13.48 8.02 -7.15
CA LEU A 269 13.48 7.79 -5.71
C LEU A 269 12.17 7.10 -5.31
N LEU A 270 12.26 6.00 -4.56
CA LEU A 270 11.10 5.29 -4.01
C LEU A 270 11.19 5.26 -2.48
N LEU A 271 10.24 5.94 -1.83
CA LEU A 271 10.04 6.00 -0.38
C LEU A 271 9.13 4.87 0.10
N LEU A 272 9.57 4.12 1.10
CA LEU A 272 8.87 2.97 1.68
C LEU A 272 8.84 3.04 3.23
N ASP A 273 7.76 2.57 3.87
CA ASP A 273 7.74 2.38 5.32
C ASP A 273 8.66 1.19 5.75
N GLY A 274 9.27 1.25 6.94
CA GLY A 274 10.32 0.33 7.40
C GLY A 274 9.89 -1.15 7.45
N HIS A 275 10.72 -2.16 7.16
CA HIS A 275 12.05 -2.47 7.70
C HIS A 275 12.94 -3.09 6.60
N GLY A 276 13.99 -2.39 6.17
CA GLY A 276 14.93 -2.82 5.11
C GLY A 276 15.67 -4.15 5.34
N SER A 277 15.44 -4.84 6.46
CA SER A 277 15.97 -6.18 6.76
C SER A 277 15.16 -7.31 6.12
N HIS A 278 13.90 -7.06 5.71
CA HIS A 278 13.02 -8.07 5.10
C HIS A 278 12.80 -7.88 3.59
N THR A 279 13.34 -6.81 3.00
CA THR A 279 13.33 -6.60 1.54
C THR A 279 14.16 -7.70 0.87
N PRO A 280 13.58 -8.53 -0.01
CA PRO A 280 14.32 -9.56 -0.73
C PRO A 280 15.48 -8.96 -1.52
N ILE A 281 16.62 -9.67 -1.57
CA ILE A 281 17.78 -9.21 -2.36
C ILE A 281 17.41 -8.98 -3.84
N ASP A 282 16.48 -9.79 -4.35
CA ASP A 282 15.97 -9.72 -5.71
C ASP A 282 15.22 -8.40 -5.97
N PHE A 283 14.45 -7.92 -5.00
CA PHE A 283 13.74 -6.65 -5.09
C PHE A 283 14.74 -5.50 -5.19
N MET A 284 15.74 -5.49 -4.32
CA MET A 284 16.79 -4.47 -4.33
C MET A 284 17.62 -4.51 -5.61
N TRP A 285 17.96 -5.72 -6.09
CA TRP A 285 18.68 -5.90 -7.34
C TRP A 285 17.89 -5.33 -8.51
N LEU A 286 16.59 -5.64 -8.60
CA LEU A 286 15.71 -5.09 -9.62
C LEU A 286 15.68 -3.56 -9.56
N CYS A 287 15.59 -2.98 -8.36
CA CYS A 287 15.68 -1.53 -8.19
C CYS A 287 17.02 -0.98 -8.70
N LYS A 288 18.15 -1.58 -8.32
CA LYS A 288 19.49 -1.13 -8.73
C LYS A 288 19.67 -1.16 -10.24
N VAL A 289 19.32 -2.27 -10.90
CA VAL A 289 19.43 -2.41 -12.37
C VAL A 289 18.53 -1.42 -13.11
N ASN A 290 17.40 -1.03 -12.52
CA ASN A 290 16.46 -0.07 -13.10
C ASN A 290 16.67 1.38 -12.63
N ARG A 291 17.81 1.70 -12.00
CA ARG A 291 18.12 3.06 -11.48
C ARG A 291 17.04 3.59 -10.52
N ILE A 292 16.49 2.72 -9.68
CA ILE A 292 15.55 3.08 -8.61
C ILE A 292 16.33 3.11 -7.29
N GLN A 293 16.45 4.29 -6.73
CA GLN A 293 17.02 4.51 -5.41
C GLN A 293 15.92 4.30 -4.35
N LEU A 294 16.17 3.40 -3.41
CA LEU A 294 15.28 3.15 -2.28
C LEU A 294 15.67 4.03 -1.10
N LEU A 295 14.68 4.62 -0.42
CA LEU A 295 14.85 5.18 0.91
C LEU A 295 13.73 4.66 1.82
N TYR A 296 14.12 4.25 3.01
CA TYR A 296 13.20 3.71 4.01
C TYR A 296 12.94 4.75 5.08
N LEU A 297 11.68 4.91 5.46
CA LEU A 297 11.31 5.79 6.55
C LEU A 297 11.93 5.28 7.87
N PRO A 298 12.37 6.18 8.76
CA PRO A 298 12.83 5.80 10.08
C PRO A 298 11.73 5.05 10.85
N ALA A 299 12.14 4.08 11.68
CA ALA A 299 11.21 3.32 12.50
C ALA A 299 10.32 4.27 13.33
N HIS A 300 9.01 3.98 13.33
CA HIS A 300 7.99 4.77 14.02
C HIS A 300 7.84 6.22 13.53
N ALA A 301 8.38 6.60 12.37
CA ALA A 301 8.25 7.96 11.84
C ALA A 301 7.19 8.10 10.72
N SER A 302 6.42 7.05 10.41
CA SER A 302 5.39 7.08 9.36
C SER A 302 4.39 8.22 9.58
N HIS A 303 3.93 8.41 10.82
CA HIS A 303 3.02 9.50 11.20
C HIS A 303 3.53 10.93 10.96
N LEU A 304 4.81 11.10 10.59
CA LEU A 304 5.47 12.39 10.30
C LEU A 304 6.00 12.48 8.87
N LEU A 305 6.49 11.36 8.32
CA LEU A 305 7.27 11.34 7.08
C LEU A 305 6.63 10.51 5.97
N GLN A 306 5.48 9.85 6.21
CA GLN A 306 4.80 9.03 5.20
C GLN A 306 3.73 9.86 4.45
N PRO A 307 3.97 10.31 3.20
CA PRO A 307 3.04 11.17 2.48
C PRO A 307 1.63 10.60 2.36
N LEU A 308 1.51 9.28 2.10
CA LEU A 308 0.22 8.59 1.98
C LEU A 308 -0.60 8.57 3.28
N ASP A 309 0.05 8.49 4.45
CA ASP A 309 -0.63 8.47 5.75
C ASP A 309 -1.06 9.87 6.22
N LEU A 310 -0.29 10.91 5.89
CA LEU A 310 -0.50 12.26 6.41
C LEU A 310 -1.78 12.94 5.87
N ALA A 311 -2.23 12.60 4.67
CA ALA A 311 -3.50 13.11 4.14
C ALA A 311 -4.27 12.10 3.26
N PRO A 312 -3.69 11.48 2.22
CA PRO A 312 -4.44 10.68 1.25
C PRO A 312 -5.23 9.52 1.86
N PHE A 313 -4.60 8.69 2.69
CA PHE A 313 -5.27 7.55 3.31
C PHE A 313 -6.34 7.96 4.32
N SER A 314 -6.16 9.09 5.01
CA SER A 314 -7.19 9.62 5.91
C SER A 314 -8.47 9.98 5.14
N VAL A 315 -8.31 10.74 4.04
CA VAL A 315 -9.44 11.15 3.16
C VAL A 315 -10.05 9.92 2.50
N LEU A 316 -9.24 9.05 1.92
CA LEU A 316 -9.69 7.82 1.26
C LEU A 316 -10.50 6.95 2.22
N LYS A 317 -9.98 6.65 3.41
CA LYS A 317 -10.67 5.83 4.41
C LYS A 317 -11.97 6.50 4.85
N SER A 318 -12.00 7.82 4.97
CA SER A 318 -13.23 8.56 5.31
C SER A 318 -14.29 8.49 4.22
N ARG A 319 -13.91 8.70 2.95
CA ARG A 319 -14.83 8.62 1.81
C ARG A 319 -15.34 7.20 1.60
N TYR A 320 -14.46 6.21 1.70
CA TYR A 320 -14.83 4.81 1.61
C TYR A 320 -15.84 4.42 2.70
N ARG A 321 -15.59 4.83 3.95
CA ARG A 321 -16.52 4.59 5.07
C ARG A 321 -17.92 5.15 4.80
N ASN A 322 -18.01 6.38 4.30
CA ASN A 322 -19.30 7.00 3.97
C ASN A 322 -20.04 6.22 2.87
N GLN A 323 -19.32 5.70 1.87
CA GLN A 323 -19.93 4.92 0.80
C GLN A 323 -20.42 3.55 1.27
N ILE A 324 -19.62 2.84 2.06
CA ILE A 324 -20.03 1.54 2.59
C ILE A 324 -21.16 1.69 3.59
N GLN A 325 -21.21 2.75 4.41
CA GLN A 325 -22.32 2.97 5.33
C GLN A 325 -23.67 3.12 4.61
N ALA A 326 -23.68 3.72 3.43
CA ALA A 326 -24.88 3.81 2.60
C ALA A 326 -25.32 2.45 2.03
N LEU A 327 -24.38 1.52 1.82
CA LEU A 327 -24.62 0.21 1.19
C LEU A 327 -24.82 -0.93 2.21
N SER A 328 -24.26 -0.81 3.42
CA SER A 328 -24.26 -1.86 4.45
C SER A 328 -25.61 -2.12 5.12
N ALA A 329 -26.63 -1.32 4.82
CA ALA A 329 -27.95 -1.45 5.43
C ALA A 329 -28.76 -2.66 4.91
N LEU A 330 -28.27 -3.39 3.89
CA LEU A 330 -29.17 -4.16 3.02
C LEU A 330 -28.73 -5.59 2.65
N ASP A 331 -27.47 -6.02 2.83
CA ASP A 331 -27.11 -7.43 2.59
C ASP A 331 -25.77 -7.82 3.25
N ASP A 332 -25.68 -9.07 3.75
CA ASP A 332 -24.51 -9.61 4.46
C ASP A 332 -23.66 -10.59 3.61
N ALA A 333 -24.04 -10.88 2.36
CA ALA A 333 -23.34 -11.82 1.50
C ALA A 333 -21.91 -11.37 1.10
N ALA A 334 -20.91 -12.24 1.26
CA ALA A 334 -19.50 -11.94 0.99
C ALA A 334 -19.16 -11.55 -0.48
N PRO A 335 -19.73 -12.15 -1.53
CA PRO A 335 -19.46 -11.73 -2.91
C PRO A 335 -19.93 -10.31 -3.20
N VAL A 336 -21.11 -9.95 -2.70
CA VAL A 336 -21.68 -8.60 -2.80
C VAL A 336 -20.75 -7.58 -2.12
N LYS A 337 -20.20 -7.94 -0.95
CA LYS A 337 -19.23 -7.10 -0.23
C LYS A 337 -17.95 -6.80 -1.03
N LYS A 338 -17.41 -7.77 -1.78
CA LYS A 338 -16.22 -7.57 -2.63
C LYS A 338 -16.51 -6.73 -3.88
N GLU A 339 -17.64 -6.97 -4.56
CA GLU A 339 -18.07 -6.14 -5.69
C GLU A 339 -18.35 -4.69 -5.24
N CYS A 340 -19.06 -4.52 -4.12
CA CYS A 340 -19.30 -3.22 -3.50
C CYS A 340 -17.99 -2.54 -3.07
N PHE A 341 -17.01 -3.29 -2.57
CA PHE A 341 -15.68 -2.76 -2.27
C PHE A 341 -15.03 -2.18 -3.52
N VAL A 342 -14.98 -2.91 -4.64
CA VAL A 342 -14.33 -2.42 -5.87
C VAL A 342 -14.94 -1.09 -6.32
N ILE A 343 -16.27 -1.01 -6.35
CA ILE A 343 -17.00 0.21 -6.75
C ILE A 343 -16.73 1.36 -5.76
N SER A 344 -16.88 1.08 -4.46
CA SER A 344 -16.82 2.11 -3.42
C SER A 344 -15.41 2.63 -3.21
N TYR A 345 -14.44 1.72 -3.25
CA TYR A 345 -13.02 2.05 -3.19
C TYR A 345 -12.63 2.91 -4.37
N ASN A 346 -13.10 2.61 -5.59
CA ASN A 346 -12.75 3.40 -6.77
C ASN A 346 -13.18 4.87 -6.62
N LYS A 347 -14.44 5.09 -6.24
CA LYS A 347 -14.95 6.45 -6.00
C LYS A 347 -14.18 7.14 -4.86
N ALA A 348 -13.91 6.44 -3.76
CA ALA A 348 -13.15 7.00 -2.64
C ALA A 348 -11.69 7.31 -3.01
N ARG A 349 -11.09 6.50 -3.87
CA ARG A 349 -9.73 6.62 -4.39
C ARG A 349 -9.58 7.83 -5.29
N GLU A 350 -10.56 8.10 -6.17
CA GLU A 350 -10.55 9.28 -7.02
C GLU A 350 -10.55 10.59 -6.23
N GLU A 351 -11.28 10.65 -5.11
CA GLU A 351 -11.28 11.81 -4.23
C GLU A 351 -10.04 11.85 -3.31
N GLY A 352 -9.72 10.73 -2.66
CA GLY A 352 -8.68 10.62 -1.64
C GLY A 352 -7.26 10.69 -2.17
N LEU A 353 -7.04 10.25 -3.41
CA LEU A 353 -5.77 10.38 -4.14
C LEU A 353 -5.88 11.42 -5.26
N SER A 354 -6.72 12.44 -5.10
CA SER A 354 -6.68 13.60 -5.98
C SER A 354 -5.34 14.33 -5.85
N GLU A 355 -4.87 14.94 -6.93
CA GLU A 355 -3.58 15.64 -6.99
C GLU A 355 -3.39 16.62 -5.82
N ARG A 356 -4.46 17.35 -5.49
CA ARG A 356 -4.48 18.28 -4.35
C ARG A 356 -4.20 17.59 -3.02
N VAL A 357 -4.82 16.45 -2.75
CA VAL A 357 -4.67 15.73 -1.47
C VAL A 357 -3.30 15.05 -1.39
N VAL A 358 -2.82 14.48 -2.51
CA VAL A 358 -1.48 13.89 -2.58
C VAL A 358 -0.42 14.94 -2.30
N ARG A 359 -0.44 16.09 -3.00
CA ARG A 359 0.49 17.20 -2.76
C ARG A 359 0.40 17.73 -1.32
N ALA A 360 -0.77 17.67 -0.70
CA ALA A 360 -0.93 18.05 0.71
C ALA A 360 -0.20 17.07 1.65
N GLY A 361 -0.26 15.76 1.37
CA GLY A 361 0.50 14.74 2.11
C GLY A 361 2.02 14.94 2.01
N TRP A 362 2.52 15.17 0.79
CA TRP A 362 3.94 15.46 0.56
C TRP A 362 4.44 16.74 1.23
N ARG A 363 3.61 17.80 1.21
CA ARG A 363 3.91 19.05 1.93
C ARG A 363 3.93 18.84 3.44
N ALA A 364 2.99 18.07 3.98
CA ALA A 364 2.94 17.77 5.40
C ALA A 364 4.17 16.96 5.87
N ALA A 365 4.72 16.11 5.00
CA ALA A 365 5.96 15.37 5.27
C ALA A 365 7.22 16.26 5.18
N GLY A 366 7.12 17.51 4.71
CA GLY A 366 8.26 18.39 4.48
C GLY A 366 9.18 17.96 3.33
N LEU A 367 8.73 17.02 2.48
CA LEU A 367 9.56 16.41 1.43
C LEU A 367 9.37 17.06 0.06
N CYS A 368 8.16 17.56 -0.26
CA CYS A 368 7.89 18.25 -1.53
C CYS A 368 6.79 19.32 -1.36
N PRO A 369 7.12 20.63 -1.48
CA PRO A 369 8.48 21.16 -1.60
C PRO A 369 9.31 20.83 -0.35
N TYR A 370 10.63 20.68 -0.52
CA TYR A 370 11.53 20.38 0.59
C TYR A 370 11.50 21.52 1.63
N ASN A 371 10.97 21.22 2.81
CA ASN A 371 10.89 22.12 3.93
C ASN A 371 10.91 21.31 5.24
N PRO A 372 12.11 21.04 5.80
CA PRO A 372 12.25 20.20 6.98
C PRO A 372 11.59 20.80 8.22
N ASP A 373 11.46 22.13 8.30
CA ASP A 373 10.92 22.85 9.46
C ASP A 373 9.46 22.48 9.74
N ILE A 374 8.69 22.10 8.72
CA ILE A 374 7.29 21.66 8.88
C ILE A 374 7.21 20.48 9.85
N VAL A 375 8.13 19.53 9.72
CA VAL A 375 8.17 18.34 10.55
C VAL A 375 8.90 18.62 11.86
N LEU A 376 10.09 19.24 11.77
CA LEU A 376 10.99 19.48 12.89
C LEU A 376 10.39 20.41 13.95
N LEU A 377 9.61 21.42 13.55
CA LEU A 377 8.94 22.35 14.48
C LEU A 377 7.54 21.87 14.91
N SER A 378 7.07 20.73 14.39
CA SER A 378 5.73 20.25 14.68
C SER A 378 5.55 19.97 16.18
N SER A 379 4.36 20.25 16.71
CA SER A 379 4.04 20.03 18.13
C SER A 379 4.14 18.55 18.55
N GLN A 380 4.25 17.63 17.59
CA GLN A 380 4.48 16.21 17.82
C GLN A 380 5.93 15.92 18.23
N ILE A 381 6.86 16.83 17.89
CA ILE A 381 8.28 16.81 18.27
C ILE A 381 8.57 17.85 19.36
N THR A 382 7.98 19.05 19.26
CA THR A 382 8.26 20.20 20.16
C THR A 382 7.30 20.35 21.34
N GLY A 383 6.21 19.55 21.40
CA GLY A 383 5.16 19.66 22.42
C GLY A 383 4.12 20.74 22.10
N ARG A 384 2.88 20.59 22.60
CA ARG A 384 1.79 21.54 22.37
C ARG A 384 1.77 22.67 23.41
N PRO A 385 1.72 23.96 23.01
CA PRO A 385 1.15 25.01 23.82
C PRO A 385 -0.39 24.96 23.81
N VAL A 386 -1.01 25.27 24.95
CA VAL A 386 -2.47 25.21 25.18
C VAL A 386 -3.16 26.37 24.45
N THR A 387 -4.09 26.06 23.55
CA THR A 387 -4.87 27.07 22.81
C THR A 387 -6.08 27.54 23.64
N PRO A 388 -6.32 28.86 23.80
CA PRO A 388 -7.53 29.39 24.44
C PRO A 388 -8.79 29.07 23.61
N PRO A 389 -9.97 28.95 24.26
CA PRO A 389 -11.22 28.68 23.57
C PRO A 389 -11.66 29.84 22.68
N ALA A 390 -12.22 29.52 21.52
CA ALA A 390 -12.70 30.50 20.55
C ALA A 390 -13.83 31.38 21.12
N ALA A 391 -13.69 32.69 20.98
CA ALA A 391 -14.73 33.66 21.31
C ALA A 391 -15.91 33.50 20.33
N ARG A 392 -17.12 33.37 20.88
CA ARG A 392 -18.36 33.40 20.11
C ARG A 392 -18.56 34.81 19.56
N GLN A 393 -18.45 34.98 18.25
CA GLN A 393 -18.95 36.18 17.57
C GLN A 393 -20.49 36.12 17.57
N ALA A 394 -21.10 37.18 18.11
CA ALA A 394 -22.53 37.43 17.95
C ALA A 394 -22.80 37.69 16.46
N GLN A 395 -23.72 36.93 15.87
CA GLN A 395 -24.19 37.18 14.51
C GLN A 395 -25.22 38.31 14.58
N ASP A 396 -24.92 39.44 13.94
CA ASP A 396 -25.90 40.48 13.65
C ASP A 396 -27.01 39.90 12.76
N LEU A 397 -28.26 40.10 13.19
CA LEU A 397 -29.46 39.72 12.45
C LEU A 397 -29.73 40.78 11.38
N PRO A 398 -29.77 40.44 10.07
CA PRO A 398 -30.18 41.39 9.05
C PRO A 398 -31.71 41.57 9.09
N GLU A 399 -32.17 42.81 9.04
CA GLU A 399 -33.56 43.19 8.77
C GLU A 399 -34.07 42.46 7.51
N GLN A 400 -35.10 41.61 7.68
CA GLN A 400 -35.67 40.81 6.60
C GLN A 400 -36.94 41.46 6.04
N VAL A 401 -36.80 42.05 4.85
CA VAL A 401 -37.89 42.27 3.91
C VAL A 401 -38.39 40.91 3.40
N PHE A 402 -39.71 40.72 3.39
CA PHE A 402 -40.45 39.49 3.06
C PHE A 402 -39.95 38.77 1.79
N ASN A 403 -39.14 37.72 1.96
CA ASN A 403 -38.75 36.78 0.90
C ASN A 403 -39.59 35.49 0.96
N THR A 404 -39.85 34.86 -0.19
CA THR A 404 -40.51 33.54 -0.26
C THR A 404 -39.72 32.51 0.58
N PRO A 405 -40.30 31.90 1.62
CA PRO A 405 -39.58 31.00 2.51
C PRO A 405 -39.13 29.74 1.76
N ARG A 406 -37.82 29.50 1.73
CA ARG A 406 -37.18 28.36 1.03
C ARG A 406 -37.19 27.05 1.83
N SER A 407 -37.70 27.07 3.07
CA SER A 407 -37.81 25.87 3.92
C SER A 407 -38.96 26.00 4.93
N SER A 408 -39.47 24.88 5.42
CA SER A 408 -40.49 24.85 6.48
C SER A 408 -40.03 25.53 7.77
N GLN A 409 -38.72 25.47 8.07
CA GLN A 409 -38.15 26.16 9.23
C GLN A 409 -38.06 27.67 9.05
N ALA A 410 -37.73 28.15 7.84
CA ALA A 410 -37.77 29.58 7.51
C ALA A 410 -39.21 30.10 7.66
N LEU A 411 -40.18 29.37 7.11
CA LEU A 411 -41.62 29.70 7.24
C LEU A 411 -42.06 29.74 8.71
N HIS A 412 -41.64 28.78 9.54
CA HIS A 412 -41.95 28.77 10.98
C HIS A 412 -41.33 29.98 11.72
N LYS A 413 -40.09 30.34 11.42
CA LYS A 413 -39.43 31.51 12.02
C LYS A 413 -40.11 32.82 11.62
N THR A 414 -40.42 32.99 10.34
CA THR A 414 -41.16 34.16 9.84
C THR A 414 -42.56 34.23 10.44
N GLN A 415 -43.24 33.08 10.59
CA GLN A 415 -44.52 33.00 11.29
C GLN A 415 -44.39 33.43 12.76
N GLN A 416 -43.37 32.96 13.49
CA GLN A 416 -43.14 33.40 14.88
C GLN A 416 -42.82 34.90 14.98
N GLN A 417 -42.01 35.44 14.06
CA GLN A 417 -41.70 36.87 14.01
C GLN A 417 -42.96 37.70 13.74
N LEU A 418 -43.79 37.30 12.78
CA LEU A 418 -45.08 37.96 12.49
C LEU A 418 -46.04 37.92 13.68
N LEU A 419 -46.05 36.82 14.45
CA LEU A 419 -46.85 36.71 15.67
C LEU A 419 -46.35 37.62 16.80
N LEU A 420 -45.08 38.05 16.75
CA LEU A 420 -44.47 38.96 17.72
C LEU A 420 -44.56 40.43 17.28
N SER A 421 -44.54 40.71 15.98
CA SER A 421 -44.52 42.08 15.43
C SER A 421 -45.90 42.66 15.13
N GLU A 422 -46.92 41.83 14.85
CA GLU A 422 -48.24 42.29 14.41
C GLU A 422 -49.39 41.74 15.27
N SER A 423 -50.41 42.57 15.50
CA SER A 423 -51.66 42.15 16.17
C SER A 423 -52.58 41.40 15.20
N LEU A 424 -52.23 40.16 14.88
CA LEU A 424 -53.02 39.31 13.98
C LEU A 424 -54.31 38.80 14.65
N SER A 425 -55.40 38.75 13.87
CA SER A 425 -56.67 38.17 14.31
C SER A 425 -56.53 36.67 14.64
N ARG A 426 -57.38 36.16 15.55
CA ARG A 426 -57.33 34.74 15.98
C ARG A 426 -57.51 33.76 14.80
N SER A 427 -58.39 34.08 13.85
CA SER A 427 -58.63 33.27 12.66
C SER A 427 -57.42 33.25 11.73
N THR A 428 -56.78 34.40 11.49
CA THR A 428 -55.57 34.50 10.66
C THR A 428 -54.41 33.68 11.26
N ARG A 429 -54.19 33.77 12.58
CA ARG A 429 -53.18 32.97 13.28
C ARG A 429 -53.44 31.47 13.15
N LEU A 430 -54.69 31.06 13.25
CA LEU A 430 -55.09 29.65 13.14
C LEU A 430 -54.87 29.11 11.72
N VAL A 431 -55.20 29.88 10.69
CA VAL A 431 -54.99 29.50 9.28
C VAL A 431 -53.50 29.36 8.98
N LEU A 432 -52.67 30.34 9.39
CA LEU A 432 -51.20 30.28 9.19
C LEU A 432 -50.59 29.07 9.91
N SER A 433 -51.02 28.78 11.14
CA SER A 433 -50.57 27.60 11.88
C SER A 433 -50.98 26.28 11.21
N LYS A 434 -52.24 26.17 10.75
CA LYS A 434 -52.72 24.99 10.04
C LYS A 434 -52.00 24.80 8.69
N ALA A 435 -51.74 25.87 7.95
CA ALA A 435 -50.99 25.84 6.71
C ALA A 435 -49.53 25.41 6.93
N GLY A 436 -48.85 26.00 7.93
CA GLY A 436 -47.49 25.60 8.32
C GLY A 436 -47.40 24.14 8.75
N LYS A 437 -48.40 23.66 9.52
CA LYS A 437 -48.50 22.25 9.91
C LYS A 437 -48.71 21.31 8.71
N ALA A 438 -49.63 21.65 7.80
CA ALA A 438 -49.88 20.86 6.59
C ALA A 438 -48.63 20.76 5.68
N ILE A 439 -47.87 21.85 5.53
CA ILE A 439 -46.61 21.86 4.78
C ILE A 439 -45.56 20.98 5.48
N ALA A 440 -45.44 21.08 6.81
CA ALA A 440 -44.51 20.23 7.57
C ALA A 440 -44.85 18.74 7.40
N GLU A 441 -46.13 18.38 7.49
CA GLU A 441 -46.61 17.01 7.25
C GLU A 441 -46.33 16.53 5.82
N ALA A 442 -46.55 17.38 4.81
CA ALA A 442 -46.25 17.07 3.42
C ALA A 442 -44.74 16.84 3.20
N ASN A 443 -43.89 17.71 3.74
CA ASN A 443 -42.43 17.56 3.67
C ASN A 443 -41.95 16.28 4.37
N THR A 444 -42.53 15.95 5.54
CA THR A 444 -42.18 14.69 6.23
C THR A 444 -42.60 13.46 5.42
N ARG A 445 -43.78 13.50 4.76
CA ARG A 445 -44.23 12.42 3.87
C ARG A 445 -43.34 12.29 2.63
N ALA A 446 -42.94 13.41 2.02
CA ALA A 446 -42.01 13.41 0.90
C ALA A 446 -40.67 12.76 1.28
N ALA A 447 -40.07 13.15 2.42
CA ALA A 447 -38.84 12.55 2.91
C ALA A 447 -38.97 11.03 3.20
N GLN A 448 -40.11 10.61 3.75
CA GLN A 448 -40.40 9.17 3.96
C GLN A 448 -40.49 8.41 2.63
N LEU A 449 -41.20 8.96 1.65
CA LEU A 449 -41.35 8.35 0.32
C LEU A 449 -40.02 8.30 -0.44
N GLU A 450 -39.17 9.33 -0.33
CA GLU A 450 -37.82 9.33 -0.90
C GLU A 450 -36.95 8.24 -0.29
N ALA A 451 -36.96 8.11 1.04
CA ALA A 451 -36.23 7.05 1.74
C ALA A 451 -36.71 5.64 1.34
N GLN A 452 -38.03 5.44 1.22
CA GLN A 452 -38.61 4.18 0.76
C GLN A 452 -38.24 3.87 -0.70
N ASN A 453 -38.34 4.86 -1.60
CA ASN A 453 -37.94 4.69 -3.00
C ASN A 453 -36.46 4.33 -3.12
N GLN A 454 -35.60 4.97 -2.32
CA GLN A 454 -34.19 4.66 -2.29
C GLN A 454 -33.94 3.21 -1.79
N GLN A 455 -34.62 2.79 -0.73
CA GLN A 455 -34.55 1.41 -0.24
C GLN A 455 -35.02 0.37 -1.28
N LEU A 456 -36.16 0.62 -1.93
CA LEU A 456 -36.71 -0.28 -2.96
C LEU A 456 -35.81 -0.37 -4.20
N ARG A 457 -35.24 0.75 -4.66
CA ARG A 457 -34.26 0.75 -5.76
C ARG A 457 -33.05 -0.13 -5.44
N TYR A 458 -32.54 -0.06 -4.21
CA TYR A 458 -31.43 -0.89 -3.79
C TYR A 458 -31.78 -2.37 -3.63
N GLN A 459 -32.97 -2.70 -3.10
CA GLN A 459 -33.46 -4.08 -3.06
C GLN A 459 -33.57 -4.69 -4.46
N LEU A 460 -34.08 -3.93 -5.43
CA LEU A 460 -34.13 -4.37 -6.82
C LEU A 460 -32.73 -4.62 -7.40
N ASP A 461 -31.72 -3.84 -7.01
CA ASP A 461 -30.34 -4.07 -7.45
C ASP A 461 -29.68 -5.28 -6.78
N SER A 462 -30.01 -5.61 -5.51
CA SER A 462 -29.50 -6.83 -4.86
C SER A 462 -30.06 -8.11 -5.48
N TYR A 463 -31.33 -8.10 -5.92
CA TYR A 463 -31.95 -9.25 -6.62
C TYR A 463 -31.35 -9.52 -8.01
N LYS A 464 -30.67 -8.55 -8.64
CA LYS A 464 -30.03 -8.72 -9.96
C LYS A 464 -28.73 -9.55 -9.92
N ILE A 465 -28.18 -9.87 -8.74
CA ILE A 465 -26.94 -10.64 -8.63
C ILE A 465 -27.26 -12.14 -8.75
N THR A 466 -27.62 -12.56 -9.96
CA THR A 466 -27.86 -13.96 -10.35
C THR A 466 -26.66 -14.53 -11.14
N ARG A 467 -25.46 -13.96 -10.94
CA ARG A 467 -24.27 -14.38 -11.69
C ARG A 467 -23.66 -15.65 -11.10
N VAL A 468 -23.43 -16.65 -11.94
CA VAL A 468 -22.78 -17.90 -11.52
C VAL A 468 -21.32 -17.64 -11.16
N ARG A 469 -20.92 -18.11 -9.97
CA ARG A 469 -19.54 -18.05 -9.47
C ARG A 469 -18.60 -18.88 -10.36
N LYS A 470 -17.65 -18.22 -11.02
CA LYS A 470 -16.58 -18.87 -11.78
C LYS A 470 -15.21 -18.30 -11.40
N ARG A 471 -14.17 -19.13 -11.54
CA ARG A 471 -12.78 -18.73 -11.31
C ARG A 471 -12.30 -17.84 -12.46
N VAL A 472 -11.67 -16.72 -12.14
CA VAL A 472 -10.92 -15.93 -13.13
C VAL A 472 -9.64 -16.71 -13.46
N GLN A 473 -9.48 -17.05 -14.74
CA GLN A 473 -8.28 -17.74 -15.22
C GLN A 473 -7.15 -16.74 -15.31
N VAL A 474 -6.20 -16.83 -14.38
CA VAL A 474 -4.95 -16.07 -14.43
C VAL A 474 -3.96 -16.89 -15.23
N ASN A 475 -3.26 -16.26 -16.18
CA ASN A 475 -2.19 -16.90 -16.93
C ASN A 475 -1.19 -17.54 -15.95
N PRO A 476 -0.79 -18.82 -16.09
CA PRO A 476 0.13 -19.48 -15.16
C PRO A 476 1.46 -18.74 -14.95
N ASN A 477 1.89 -17.95 -15.94
CA ASN A 477 3.10 -17.13 -15.89
C ASN A 477 2.87 -15.74 -15.27
N GLU A 478 1.64 -15.44 -14.84
CA GLU A 478 1.23 -14.16 -14.31
C GLU A 478 0.47 -14.32 -13.00
N ARG A 479 0.83 -13.57 -11.96
CA ARG A 479 0.15 -13.69 -10.67
C ARG A 479 -0.94 -12.65 -10.46
N PHE A 480 -0.87 -11.55 -11.23
CA PHE A 480 -1.83 -10.47 -11.18
C PHE A 480 -2.77 -10.55 -12.37
N SER A 481 -4.07 -10.43 -12.11
CA SER A 481 -5.08 -10.29 -13.17
C SER A 481 -5.31 -8.82 -13.48
N ASN A 482 -5.28 -8.48 -14.77
CA ASN A 482 -5.72 -7.20 -15.29
C ASN A 482 -7.24 -7.20 -15.52
N VAL A 483 -7.77 -6.04 -15.93
CA VAL A 483 -9.20 -5.89 -16.17
C VAL A 483 -9.67 -6.64 -17.41
N GLU A 484 -8.83 -6.75 -18.43
CA GLU A 484 -9.18 -7.48 -19.66
C GLU A 484 -9.43 -8.96 -19.36
N SER A 485 -8.56 -9.58 -18.55
CA SER A 485 -8.72 -10.99 -18.17
C SER A 485 -9.94 -11.22 -17.28
N ILE A 486 -10.24 -10.29 -16.39
CA ILE A 486 -11.45 -10.32 -15.54
C ILE A 486 -12.71 -10.19 -16.40
N LYS A 487 -12.77 -9.20 -17.31
CA LYS A 487 -13.90 -9.01 -18.23
C LYS A 487 -14.12 -10.24 -19.11
N ALA A 488 -13.06 -10.76 -19.73
CA ALA A 488 -13.13 -11.97 -20.53
C ALA A 488 -13.56 -13.21 -19.72
N ALA A 489 -13.25 -13.27 -18.42
CA ALA A 489 -13.74 -14.34 -17.54
C ALA A 489 -15.23 -14.16 -17.20
N ILE A 490 -15.69 -12.92 -16.98
CA ILE A 490 -17.11 -12.59 -16.76
C ILE A 490 -17.94 -12.94 -18.00
N ASP A 491 -17.50 -12.53 -19.19
CA ASP A 491 -18.22 -12.78 -20.45
C ASP A 491 -18.33 -14.27 -20.75
N ARG A 492 -17.24 -15.03 -20.56
CA ARG A 492 -17.25 -16.50 -20.69
C ARG A 492 -18.20 -17.16 -19.68
N ALA A 493 -18.24 -16.67 -18.44
CA ALA A 493 -19.15 -17.19 -17.43
C ALA A 493 -20.62 -16.93 -17.81
N ALA A 494 -20.93 -15.73 -18.33
CA ALA A 494 -22.25 -15.37 -18.80
C ALA A 494 -22.70 -16.21 -20.01
N ALA A 495 -21.81 -16.41 -21.00
CA ALA A 495 -22.08 -17.25 -22.17
C ALA A 495 -22.39 -18.71 -21.78
N LEU A 496 -21.60 -19.29 -20.87
CA LEU A 496 -21.84 -20.65 -20.36
C LEU A 496 -23.16 -20.75 -19.59
N GLN A 497 -23.50 -19.73 -18.80
CA GLN A 497 -24.78 -19.68 -18.08
C GLN A 497 -25.96 -19.61 -19.05
N ALA A 498 -25.88 -18.81 -20.10
CA ALA A 498 -26.89 -18.74 -21.15
C ALA A 498 -27.06 -20.08 -21.88
N GLN A 499 -25.94 -20.76 -22.20
CA GLN A 499 -25.98 -22.09 -22.82
C GLN A 499 -26.65 -23.13 -21.90
N GLN A 500 -26.34 -23.11 -20.60
CA GLN A 500 -26.95 -24.00 -19.61
C GLN A 500 -28.45 -23.73 -19.41
N ALA A 501 -28.85 -22.45 -19.43
CA ALA A 501 -30.25 -22.07 -19.36
C ALA A 501 -31.03 -22.55 -20.59
N ASN A 502 -30.46 -22.44 -21.79
CA ASN A 502 -31.09 -22.95 -23.01
C ASN A 502 -31.27 -24.48 -22.95
N ILE A 503 -30.24 -25.21 -22.52
CA ILE A 503 -30.32 -26.68 -22.35
C ILE A 503 -31.36 -27.07 -21.30
N SER A 504 -31.48 -26.31 -20.19
CA SER A 504 -32.48 -26.61 -19.17
C SER A 504 -33.90 -26.31 -19.65
N THR A 505 -34.10 -25.24 -20.43
CA THR A 505 -35.40 -24.94 -21.05
C THR A 505 -35.80 -26.00 -22.08
N GLU A 506 -34.84 -26.50 -22.87
CA GLU A 506 -35.07 -27.55 -23.85
C GLU A 506 -35.48 -28.86 -23.16
N LYS A 507 -34.75 -29.28 -22.13
CA LYS A 507 -35.12 -30.45 -21.31
C LYS A 507 -36.46 -30.29 -20.60
N ALA A 508 -36.81 -29.09 -20.16
CA ALA A 508 -38.11 -28.82 -19.56
C ALA A 508 -39.24 -28.92 -20.59
N ALA A 509 -39.01 -28.45 -21.82
CA ALA A 509 -39.94 -28.57 -22.93
C ALA A 509 -40.12 -30.03 -23.37
N GLU A 510 -39.03 -30.82 -23.47
CA GLU A 510 -39.08 -32.25 -23.75
C GLU A 510 -39.89 -33.01 -22.69
N LYS A 511 -39.67 -32.70 -21.41
CA LYS A 511 -40.42 -33.29 -20.30
C LYS A 511 -41.91 -32.94 -20.37
N ALA A 512 -42.25 -31.67 -20.62
CA ALA A 512 -43.63 -31.24 -20.78
C ALA A 512 -44.32 -31.90 -22.00
N ALA A 513 -43.59 -32.08 -23.11
CA ALA A 513 -44.09 -32.78 -24.29
C ALA A 513 -44.32 -34.28 -24.01
N ALA A 514 -43.42 -34.93 -23.27
CA ALA A 514 -43.59 -36.33 -22.85
C ALA A 514 -44.79 -36.52 -21.91
N GLU A 515 -44.99 -35.60 -20.95
CA GLU A 515 -46.15 -35.60 -20.05
C GLU A 515 -47.46 -35.37 -20.82
N ALA A 516 -47.48 -34.44 -21.79
CA ALA A 516 -48.62 -34.22 -22.67
C ALA A 516 -48.94 -35.47 -23.51
N ALA A 517 -47.94 -36.10 -24.12
CA ALA A 517 -48.11 -37.32 -24.91
C ALA A 517 -48.64 -38.50 -24.07
N ALA A 518 -48.21 -38.63 -22.82
CA ALA A 518 -48.71 -39.64 -21.90
C ALA A 518 -50.20 -39.44 -21.56
N LEU A 519 -50.64 -38.18 -21.40
CA LEU A 519 -52.05 -37.84 -21.21
C LEU A 519 -52.89 -38.15 -22.46
N THR A 520 -52.38 -37.85 -23.66
CA THR A 520 -53.07 -38.19 -24.92
C THR A 520 -53.21 -39.69 -25.11
N LEU A 521 -52.17 -40.47 -24.79
CA LEU A 521 -52.20 -41.93 -24.89
C LEU A 521 -53.20 -42.54 -23.89
N SER A 522 -53.25 -42.01 -22.67
CA SER A 522 -54.26 -42.40 -21.67
C SER A 522 -55.69 -42.04 -22.11
N SER A 523 -55.87 -40.91 -22.79
CA SER A 523 -57.16 -40.51 -23.36
C SER A 523 -57.60 -41.45 -24.49
N MET A 524 -56.68 -41.83 -25.39
CA MET A 524 -56.95 -42.78 -26.46
C MET A 524 -57.27 -44.19 -25.93
N CYS A 525 -56.59 -44.66 -24.88
CA CYS A 525 -56.92 -45.96 -24.28
C CYS A 525 -58.34 -46.00 -23.68
N ASN A 526 -58.86 -44.87 -23.19
CA ASN A 526 -60.21 -44.79 -22.62
C ASN A 526 -61.31 -44.69 -23.68
N GLU A 527 -61.05 -44.07 -24.85
CA GLU A 527 -62.03 -43.98 -25.95
C GLU A 527 -62.26 -45.31 -26.68
N TRP A 528 -61.30 -46.24 -26.64
CA TRP A 528 -61.43 -47.58 -27.25
C TRP A 528 -62.04 -48.63 -26.29
N GLN A 529 -62.43 -48.23 -25.08
CA GLN A 529 -63.14 -49.07 -24.10
C GLN A 529 -64.65 -48.80 -24.02
N ILE A 530 -65.17 -47.95 -24.91
CA ILE A 530 -66.61 -47.73 -25.16
C ILE A 530 -66.96 -48.42 -26.48
#